data_AF-A0A7W7ZB97-F1
#
_entry.id   AF-A0A7W7ZB97-F1
#
_cell.length_a   1.000
_cell.length_b   1.000
_cell.length_c   1.000
_cell.angle_alpha   90.00
_cell.angle_beta   90.00
_cell.angle_gamma   90.00
#
_symmetry.space_group_name_H-M   'P 1'
#
loop_
_entity.id
_entity.type
_entity.pdbx_description
1 polymer ?
#
loop_
_entity_poly.entity_id
_entity_poly.type
_entity_poly.pdbx_seq_one_letter_code
_entity_poly.pdbx_strand_id
1 'polypeptide(L)'
;MSARIALLTCITALAASLLLARVHPLGDAGLFTPAPPTHHSSIPPQVDAILSSKCADCHSDYSRPHLYGRFAPVSWLMERDIVEGRRHLDLTAWDTYSPDKQQTLQSLILKETKSNDMPLPQYRFIHRNAAVTTTDLQTLTAWARGRNSIDQASATHIGDAAAGSMLFEKRCTGCHALEQSHEGPRLLGIVGKPAAQLPGFDYSAALKNAHIVWNETTLDRWLTDPDAFVPGNNMSFSVVKPQERKDLIQFLKETR
;
A
#
# COMPACT_ATOMS: atom_id res chain seq x y z
N MET A 1 0.08 22.55 -57.08
CA MET A 1 1.33 22.78 -56.31
C MET A 1 1.06 23.36 -54.92
N SER A 2 0.14 24.32 -54.78
CA SER A 2 -0.15 24.99 -53.49
C SER A 2 -0.65 24.09 -52.34
N ALA A 3 -1.49 23.09 -52.61
CA ALA A 3 -2.02 22.22 -51.55
C ALA A 3 -0.95 21.32 -50.89
N ARG A 4 0.03 20.85 -51.67
CA ARG A 4 1.14 20.02 -51.14
C ARG A 4 2.14 20.86 -50.33
N ILE A 5 2.40 22.10 -50.78
CA ILE A 5 3.28 23.04 -50.06
C ILE A 5 2.61 23.46 -48.73
N ALA A 6 1.32 23.79 -48.75
CA ALA A 6 0.55 24.13 -47.54
C ALA A 6 0.51 22.97 -46.53
N LEU A 7 0.30 21.73 -47.00
CA LEU A 7 0.31 20.55 -46.15
C LEU A 7 1.71 20.31 -45.53
N LEU A 8 2.79 20.44 -46.32
CA LEU A 8 4.15 20.32 -45.80
C LEU A 8 4.45 21.39 -44.74
N THR A 9 4.07 22.65 -44.96
CA THR A 9 4.28 23.73 -43.97
C THR A 9 3.50 23.51 -42.68
N CYS A 10 2.29 22.96 -42.75
CA CYS A 10 1.53 22.61 -41.55
C CYS A 10 2.19 21.45 -40.78
N ILE A 11 2.69 20.43 -41.49
CA ILE A 11 3.38 19.29 -40.87
C ILE A 11 4.67 19.74 -40.18
N THR A 12 5.48 20.58 -40.84
CA THR A 12 6.74 21.07 -40.26
C THR A 12 6.50 22.01 -39.08
N ALA A 13 5.51 22.90 -39.15
CA ALA A 13 5.13 23.76 -38.02
C ALA A 13 4.64 22.93 -36.82
N LEU A 14 3.78 21.93 -37.06
CA LEU A 14 3.30 21.03 -36.01
C LEU A 14 4.45 20.23 -35.38
N ALA A 15 5.38 19.71 -36.19
CA ALA A 15 6.55 18.99 -35.70
C ALA A 15 7.46 19.90 -34.86
N ALA A 16 7.70 21.14 -35.29
CA ALA A 16 8.48 22.13 -34.53
C ALA A 16 7.79 22.49 -33.20
N SER A 17 6.48 22.72 -33.19
CA SER A 17 5.72 22.98 -31.95
C SER A 17 5.75 21.79 -30.99
N LEU A 18 5.65 20.56 -31.48
CA LEU A 18 5.75 19.35 -30.65
C LEU A 18 7.15 19.14 -30.06
N LEU A 19 8.21 19.53 -30.79
CA LEU A 19 9.58 19.51 -30.29
C LEU A 19 9.82 20.59 -29.23
N LEU A 20 9.35 21.81 -29.48
CA LEU A 20 9.47 22.93 -28.52
C LEU A 20 8.66 22.69 -27.24
N ALA A 21 7.52 22.00 -27.34
CA ALA A 21 6.73 21.60 -26.17
C ALA A 21 7.46 20.62 -25.23
N ARG A 22 8.58 20.02 -25.67
CA ARG A 22 9.43 19.11 -24.87
C ARG A 22 10.71 19.76 -24.34
N VAL A 23 10.89 21.07 -24.55
CA VAL A 23 12.00 21.80 -23.93
C VAL A 23 11.75 21.85 -22.42
N HIS A 24 12.80 21.66 -21.62
CA HIS A 24 12.77 21.72 -20.16
C HIS A 24 13.62 22.91 -19.69
N PRO A 25 13.05 24.13 -19.63
CA PRO A 25 13.80 25.36 -19.38
C PRO A 25 14.26 25.54 -17.93
N LEU A 26 13.75 24.73 -16.98
CA LEU A 26 14.09 24.82 -15.56
C LEU A 26 14.98 23.64 -15.10
N GLY A 27 15.33 22.72 -16.01
CA GLY A 27 16.14 21.51 -15.79
C GLY A 27 15.30 20.23 -15.75
N ASP A 28 15.72 19.14 -16.41
CA ASP A 28 15.05 17.84 -16.27
C ASP A 28 15.08 17.40 -14.80
N ALA A 29 13.96 17.52 -14.10
CA ALA A 29 13.81 17.15 -12.69
C ALA A 29 13.89 15.64 -12.46
N GLY A 30 14.62 14.89 -13.29
CA GLY A 30 14.63 13.43 -13.26
C GLY A 30 13.26 12.84 -13.61
N LEU A 31 12.46 13.55 -14.41
CA LEU A 31 11.10 13.13 -14.77
C LEU A 31 11.09 11.85 -15.62
N PHE A 32 12.25 11.50 -16.20
CA PHE A 32 12.42 10.38 -17.11
C PHE A 32 13.67 9.51 -16.84
N THR A 33 14.39 9.76 -15.75
CA THR A 33 15.54 8.92 -15.36
C THR A 33 15.04 7.76 -14.49
N PRO A 34 15.27 6.49 -14.84
CA PRO A 34 14.95 5.40 -13.94
C PRO A 34 15.88 5.43 -12.73
N ALA A 35 15.33 5.60 -11.53
CA ALA A 35 16.08 5.40 -10.29
C ALA A 35 15.67 4.07 -9.62
N PRO A 36 16.59 3.40 -8.91
CA PRO A 36 16.25 2.26 -8.07
C PRO A 36 15.33 2.68 -6.91
N PRO A 37 14.55 1.76 -6.33
CA PRO A 37 13.78 2.05 -5.13
C PRO A 37 14.72 2.50 -4.01
N THR A 38 14.55 3.72 -3.53
CA THR A 38 15.24 4.23 -2.35
C THR A 38 14.62 3.56 -1.14
N HIS A 39 15.32 2.58 -0.57
CA HIS A 39 14.98 2.00 0.73
C HIS A 39 15.86 2.65 1.79
N HIS A 40 15.22 3.30 2.76
CA HIS A 40 15.94 3.99 3.83
C HIS A 40 16.14 3.05 5.01
N SER A 41 17.40 2.69 5.29
CA SER A 41 17.74 1.79 6.40
C SER A 41 17.36 2.33 7.78
N SER A 42 17.23 3.65 7.91
CA SER A 42 16.85 4.35 9.14
C SER A 42 15.33 4.55 9.33
N ILE A 43 14.52 4.18 8.34
CA ILE A 43 13.06 4.38 8.35
C ILE A 43 12.35 3.03 8.53
N PRO A 44 11.34 2.91 9.41
CA PRO A 44 10.55 1.68 9.53
C PRO A 44 9.88 1.31 8.19
N PRO A 45 9.79 0.01 7.81
CA PRO A 45 9.28 -0.41 6.49
C PRO A 45 7.89 0.12 6.14
N GLN A 46 7.01 0.25 7.13
CA GLN A 46 5.66 0.78 6.94
C GLN A 46 5.65 2.27 6.59
N VAL A 47 6.57 3.05 7.18
CA VAL A 47 6.75 4.47 6.89
C VAL A 47 7.41 4.65 5.54
N ASP A 48 8.43 3.83 5.25
CA ASP A 48 9.13 3.80 3.96
C ASP A 48 8.11 3.58 2.82
N ALA A 49 7.23 2.58 2.94
CA ALA A 49 6.18 2.33 1.96
C ALA A 49 5.26 3.54 1.71
N ILE A 50 4.92 4.31 2.75
CA ILE A 50 4.10 5.53 2.62
C ILE A 50 4.90 6.62 1.89
N LEU A 51 6.13 6.88 2.32
CA LEU A 51 6.98 7.91 1.74
C LEU A 51 7.29 7.61 0.26
N SER A 52 7.63 6.36 -0.07
CA SER A 52 7.88 5.93 -1.44
C SER A 52 6.62 6.02 -2.33
N SER A 53 5.45 5.66 -1.80
CA SER A 53 4.23 5.62 -2.62
C SER A 53 3.56 6.99 -2.81
N LYS A 54 3.66 7.89 -1.83
CA LYS A 54 2.91 9.16 -1.78
C LYS A 54 3.77 10.41 -1.93
N CYS A 55 5.05 10.37 -1.54
CA CYS A 55 5.91 11.54 -1.47
C CYS A 55 7.05 11.52 -2.50
N ALA A 56 7.63 10.34 -2.78
CA ALA A 56 8.83 10.22 -3.60
C ALA A 56 8.69 10.82 -5.01
N ASP A 57 7.50 10.76 -5.62
CA ASP A 57 7.27 11.35 -6.95
C ASP A 57 7.72 12.81 -7.07
N CYS A 58 7.66 13.59 -5.99
CA CYS A 58 8.12 14.98 -5.97
C CYS A 58 9.34 15.19 -5.08
N HIS A 59 9.54 14.35 -4.07
CA HIS A 59 10.54 14.55 -3.03
C HIS A 59 11.72 13.57 -3.08
N SER A 60 11.90 12.78 -4.12
CA SER A 60 13.15 12.02 -4.35
C SER A 60 13.78 12.44 -5.67
N ASP A 61 14.98 11.98 -5.96
CA ASP A 61 15.69 12.14 -7.25
C ASP A 61 14.95 11.58 -8.47
N TYR A 62 13.82 10.90 -8.25
CA TYR A 62 13.01 10.26 -9.27
C TYR A 62 11.56 10.71 -9.23
N SER A 63 10.96 10.89 -10.41
CA SER A 63 9.52 11.12 -10.54
C SER A 63 8.93 10.10 -11.50
N ARG A 64 7.79 9.51 -11.13
CA ARG A 64 7.09 8.61 -12.04
C ARG A 64 6.69 9.33 -13.33
N PRO A 65 6.98 8.74 -14.51
CA PRO A 65 6.74 9.41 -15.78
C PRO A 65 5.23 9.47 -16.07
N HIS A 66 4.68 10.67 -16.08
CA HIS A 66 3.31 10.92 -16.51
C HIS A 66 3.25 11.54 -17.90
N LEU A 67 2.27 11.13 -18.72
CA LEU A 67 2.12 11.63 -20.10
C LEU A 67 1.93 13.15 -20.15
N TYR A 68 1.11 13.71 -19.25
CA TYR A 68 0.86 15.15 -19.18
C TYR A 68 2.09 15.95 -18.75
N GLY A 69 3.03 15.33 -18.03
CA GLY A 69 4.30 15.92 -17.60
C GLY A 69 5.33 16.07 -18.72
N ARG A 70 5.02 15.59 -19.94
CA ARG A 70 5.93 15.64 -21.10
C ARG A 70 5.78 16.89 -21.98
N PHE A 71 4.77 17.71 -21.74
CA PHE A 71 4.43 18.81 -22.65
C PHE A 71 4.21 20.13 -21.90
N ALA A 72 4.76 21.20 -22.46
CA ALA A 72 4.56 22.56 -22.00
C ALA A 72 3.07 22.98 -22.14
N PRO A 73 2.55 23.86 -21.26
CA PRO A 73 3.24 24.49 -20.12
C PRO A 73 3.24 23.63 -18.84
N VAL A 74 2.55 22.47 -18.85
CA VAL A 74 2.35 21.62 -17.67
C VAL A 74 3.68 21.02 -17.20
N SER A 75 4.53 20.56 -18.12
CA SER A 75 5.86 20.07 -17.79
C SER A 75 6.68 21.10 -17.02
N TRP A 76 6.67 22.37 -17.44
CA TRP A 76 7.45 23.44 -16.80
C TRP A 76 6.95 23.79 -15.40
N LEU A 77 5.63 23.85 -15.21
CA LEU A 77 5.03 24.11 -13.90
C LEU A 77 5.34 22.97 -12.93
N MET A 78 5.19 21.73 -13.39
CA MET A 78 5.46 20.55 -12.57
C MET A 78 6.95 20.45 -12.22
N GLU A 79 7.84 20.70 -13.19
CA GLU A 79 9.30 20.74 -13.00
C GLU A 79 9.71 21.79 -11.98
N ARG A 80 9.15 23.01 -12.07
CA ARG A 80 9.35 24.06 -11.08
C ARG A 80 8.93 23.59 -9.68
N ASP A 81 7.72 23.04 -9.56
CA ASP A 81 7.15 22.65 -8.28
C ASP A 81 7.91 21.47 -7.65
N ILE A 82 8.39 20.52 -8.46
CA ILE A 82 9.24 19.40 -8.01
C ILE A 82 10.61 19.92 -7.57
N VAL A 83 11.27 20.76 -8.37
CA VAL A 83 12.58 21.33 -8.01
C VAL A 83 12.48 22.13 -6.72
N GLU A 84 11.42 22.93 -6.56
CA GLU A 84 11.19 23.68 -5.32
C GLU A 84 10.84 22.77 -4.13
N GLY A 85 10.05 21.71 -4.36
CA GLY A 85 9.73 20.71 -3.34
C GLY A 85 10.98 19.99 -2.81
N ARG A 86 11.91 19.60 -3.70
CA ARG A 86 13.16 18.92 -3.34
C ARG A 86 14.13 19.81 -2.54
N ARG A 87 14.08 21.13 -2.72
CA ARG A 87 14.86 22.06 -1.89
C ARG A 87 14.45 22.02 -0.42
N HIS A 88 13.19 21.71 -0.14
CA HIS A 88 12.64 21.63 1.21
C HIS A 88 12.76 20.23 1.80
N LEU A 89 12.59 19.19 0.98
CA LEU A 89 12.67 17.80 1.39
C LEU A 89 13.15 16.94 0.22
N ASP A 90 14.30 16.29 0.42
CA ASP A 90 14.84 15.27 -0.49
C ASP A 90 15.02 13.95 0.27
N LEU A 91 14.16 12.98 -0.06
CA LEU A 91 14.13 11.65 0.52
C LEU A 91 15.34 10.83 0.08
N THR A 92 15.88 11.01 -1.13
CA THR A 92 17.06 10.26 -1.57
C THR A 92 18.26 10.54 -0.66
N ALA A 93 18.36 11.76 -0.14
CA ALA A 93 19.40 12.17 0.79
C ALA A 93 19.09 11.84 2.27
N TRP A 94 17.98 11.17 2.59
CA TRP A 94 17.50 11.01 3.98
C TRP A 94 18.55 10.45 4.94
N ASP A 95 19.20 9.36 4.56
CA ASP A 95 20.21 8.68 5.40
C ASP A 95 21.51 9.49 5.56
N THR A 96 21.68 10.56 4.78
CA THR A 96 22.85 11.46 4.87
C THR A 96 22.60 12.64 5.81
N TYR A 97 21.35 12.89 6.20
CA TYR A 97 20.99 13.99 7.08
C TYR A 97 21.39 13.72 8.53
N SER A 98 21.71 14.78 9.27
CA SER A 98 21.92 14.69 10.72
C SER A 98 20.63 14.26 11.42
N PRO A 99 20.70 13.59 12.59
CA PRO A 99 19.52 13.19 13.35
C PRO A 99 18.57 14.36 13.65
N ASP A 100 19.11 15.54 14.00
CA ASP A 100 18.31 16.75 14.26
C ASP A 100 17.56 17.22 13.01
N LYS A 101 18.21 17.15 11.84
CA LYS A 101 17.59 17.49 10.57
C LYS A 101 16.51 16.48 10.20
N GLN A 102 16.75 15.19 10.39
CA GLN A 102 15.75 14.14 10.17
C GLN A 102 14.52 14.36 11.06
N GLN A 103 14.71 14.66 12.34
CA GLN A 103 13.62 14.95 13.27
C GLN A 103 12.84 16.22 12.87
N THR A 104 13.54 17.26 12.44
CA THR A 104 12.91 18.48 11.91
C THR A 104 12.05 18.16 10.68
N LEU A 105 12.58 17.40 9.72
CA LEU A 105 11.85 17.00 8.52
C LEU A 105 10.65 16.10 8.84
N GLN A 106 10.77 15.17 9.79
CA GLN A 106 9.65 14.36 10.28
C GLN A 106 8.50 15.25 10.77
N SER A 107 8.82 16.28 11.57
CA SER A 107 7.83 17.21 12.10
C SER A 107 7.16 18.05 11.00
N LEU A 108 7.92 18.45 9.98
CA LEU A 108 7.42 19.20 8.82
C LEU A 108 6.50 18.33 7.98
N ILE A 109 6.92 17.11 7.63
CA ILE A 109 6.08 16.13 6.91
C ILE A 109 4.75 15.94 7.65
N LEU A 110 4.80 15.77 8.97
CA LEU A 110 3.59 15.59 9.77
C LEU A 110 2.69 16.84 9.77
N LYS A 111 3.27 18.04 9.84
CA LYS A 111 2.52 19.30 9.82
C LYS A 111 1.81 19.48 8.48
N GLU A 112 2.53 19.38 7.37
CA GLU A 112 1.99 19.62 6.02
C GLU A 112 0.92 18.58 5.64
N THR A 113 1.10 17.32 6.06
CA THR A 113 0.10 16.26 5.84
C THR A 113 -1.14 16.43 6.71
N LYS A 114 -1.01 16.91 7.96
CA LYS A 114 -2.16 17.20 8.84
C LYS A 114 -2.99 18.37 8.37
N SER A 115 -2.33 19.43 7.92
CA SER A 115 -2.99 20.60 7.35
C SER A 115 -3.60 20.32 5.99
N ASN A 116 -3.30 19.15 5.39
CA ASN A 116 -3.76 18.76 4.07
C ASN A 116 -3.26 19.73 2.97
N ASP A 117 -2.14 20.39 3.25
CA ASP A 117 -1.39 21.24 2.33
C ASP A 117 -0.54 20.37 1.39
N MET A 118 -0.08 19.22 1.89
CA MET A 118 0.61 18.19 1.12
C MET A 118 -0.07 16.82 1.24
N PRO A 119 -0.35 16.11 0.13
CA PRO A 119 -0.15 16.55 -1.25
C PRO A 119 -1.18 17.61 -1.69
N LEU A 120 -0.73 18.48 -2.61
CA LEU A 120 -1.54 19.56 -3.18
C LEU A 120 -2.95 19.09 -3.57
N PRO A 121 -4.03 19.78 -3.16
CA PRO A 121 -5.41 19.34 -3.41
C PRO A 121 -5.72 19.06 -4.89
N GLN A 122 -5.23 19.92 -5.79
CA GLN A 122 -5.37 19.74 -7.24
C GLN A 122 -4.65 18.50 -7.76
N TYR A 123 -3.53 18.13 -7.15
CA TYR A 123 -2.79 16.91 -7.51
C TYR A 123 -3.58 15.67 -7.08
N ARG A 124 -4.12 15.64 -5.86
CA ARG A 124 -4.92 14.51 -5.34
C ARG A 124 -6.20 14.24 -6.13
N PHE A 125 -6.76 15.27 -6.77
CA PHE A 125 -7.93 15.11 -7.64
C PHE A 125 -7.66 14.17 -8.82
N ILE A 126 -6.46 14.29 -9.42
CA ILE A 126 -6.01 13.49 -10.56
C ILE A 126 -5.27 12.22 -10.08
N HIS A 127 -4.55 12.33 -8.96
CA HIS A 127 -3.69 11.28 -8.37
C HIS A 127 -4.24 10.83 -7.02
N ARG A 128 -5.36 10.12 -7.05
CA ARG A 128 -6.01 9.61 -5.82
C ARG A 128 -5.09 8.70 -5.00
N ASN A 129 -4.18 7.99 -5.64
CA ASN A 129 -3.18 7.14 -4.98
C ASN A 129 -2.19 7.93 -4.11
N ALA A 130 -1.95 9.22 -4.41
CA ALA A 130 -1.10 10.08 -3.62
C ALA A 130 -1.79 10.59 -2.34
N ALA A 131 -3.11 10.47 -2.23
CA ALA A 131 -3.84 10.95 -1.07
C ALA A 131 -3.35 10.25 0.21
N VAL A 132 -2.92 11.04 1.20
CA VAL A 132 -2.57 10.56 2.53
C VAL A 132 -3.86 10.25 3.27
N THR A 133 -4.04 8.98 3.65
CA THR A 133 -5.21 8.49 4.37
C THR A 133 -5.05 8.73 5.88
N THR A 134 -6.14 8.57 6.62
CA THR A 134 -6.09 8.63 8.09
C THR A 134 -5.13 7.59 8.68
N THR A 135 -5.04 6.40 8.08
CA THR A 135 -4.11 5.34 8.50
C THR A 135 -2.67 5.75 8.24
N ASP A 136 -2.37 6.30 7.06
CA ASP A 136 -1.02 6.81 6.76
C ASP A 136 -0.59 7.88 7.76
N LEU A 137 -1.52 8.79 8.09
CA LEU A 137 -1.28 9.87 9.03
C LEU A 137 -1.01 9.35 10.45
N GLN A 138 -1.65 8.26 10.86
CA GLN A 138 -1.37 7.61 12.14
C GLN A 138 0.04 7.01 12.17
N THR A 139 0.44 6.31 11.11
CA THR A 139 1.78 5.73 10.93
C THR A 139 2.85 6.83 10.97
N LEU A 140 2.67 7.92 10.21
CA LEU A 140 3.58 9.07 10.21
C LEU A 140 3.64 9.77 11.57
N THR A 141 2.49 9.91 12.26
CA THR A 141 2.44 10.48 13.62
C THR A 141 3.19 9.62 14.64
N ALA A 142 3.11 8.29 14.52
CA ALA A 142 3.79 7.37 15.42
C ALA A 142 5.31 7.48 15.24
N TRP A 143 5.77 7.44 13.99
CA TRP A 143 7.17 7.60 13.61
C TRP A 143 7.77 8.93 14.10
N ALA A 144 7.13 10.07 13.79
CA ALA A 144 7.64 11.40 14.15
C ALA A 144 7.74 11.64 15.68
N ARG A 145 7.03 10.85 16.50
CA ARG A 145 7.07 10.93 17.96
C ARG A 145 8.19 10.08 18.57
N GLY A 146 9.08 9.49 17.77
CA GLY A 146 10.17 8.64 18.25
C GLY A 146 9.69 7.33 18.88
N ARG A 147 8.45 6.91 18.58
CA ARG A 147 7.99 5.56 18.91
C ARG A 147 8.64 4.61 17.91
N ASN A 148 9.86 4.17 18.22
CA ASN A 148 10.66 3.21 17.45
C ASN A 148 10.01 1.82 17.36
N SER A 149 8.94 1.60 18.11
CA SER A 149 7.93 0.59 17.84
C SER A 149 6.66 1.31 17.39
N ILE A 150 6.40 1.30 16.09
CA ILE A 150 5.03 1.00 15.70
C ILE A 150 4.86 -0.44 16.15
N ASP A 151 4.47 -0.63 17.42
CA ASP A 151 3.82 -1.86 17.82
C ASP A 151 2.80 -2.16 16.72
N GLN A 152 2.90 -3.38 16.20
CA GLN A 152 2.09 -4.06 15.18
C GLN A 152 0.58 -4.06 15.50
N ALA A 153 0.03 -2.93 15.92
CA ALA A 153 -1.26 -2.75 16.56
C ALA A 153 -2.07 -1.61 15.93
N SER A 154 -1.61 -1.02 14.83
CA SER A 154 -2.37 0.05 14.13
C SER A 154 -2.40 -0.10 12.61
N ALA A 155 -2.16 -1.30 12.08
CA ALA A 155 -2.56 -1.67 10.72
C ALA A 155 -4.06 -2.04 10.67
N THR A 156 -4.97 -1.18 11.16
CA THR A 156 -6.36 -1.59 11.41
C THR A 156 -7.24 -1.78 10.15
N HIS A 157 -6.66 -1.80 8.94
CA HIS A 157 -7.45 -2.02 7.71
C HIS A 157 -6.97 -3.13 6.77
N ILE A 158 -5.72 -3.59 6.87
CA ILE A 158 -5.20 -4.73 6.10
C ILE A 158 -4.62 -5.72 7.10
N GLY A 159 -4.92 -7.01 6.98
CA GLY A 159 -4.37 -8.03 7.87
C GLY A 159 -2.86 -8.14 7.71
N ASP A 160 -2.15 -8.39 8.80
CA ASP A 160 -0.71 -8.69 8.83
C ASP A 160 -0.49 -10.21 8.92
N ALA A 161 0.12 -10.81 7.89
CA ALA A 161 0.40 -12.25 7.83
C ALA A 161 1.36 -12.73 8.93
N ALA A 162 2.34 -11.93 9.34
CA ALA A 162 3.30 -12.31 10.37
C ALA A 162 2.62 -12.32 11.75
N ALA A 163 1.79 -11.31 12.04
CA ALA A 163 0.94 -11.30 13.22
C ALA A 163 -0.07 -12.47 13.20
N GLY A 164 -0.66 -12.76 12.03
CA GLY A 164 -1.54 -13.90 11.81
C GLY A 164 -0.86 -15.24 12.09
N SER A 165 0.37 -15.44 11.62
CA SER A 165 1.16 -16.65 11.90
C SER A 165 1.36 -16.86 13.39
N MET A 166 1.76 -15.81 14.13
CA MET A 166 1.93 -15.90 15.58
C MET A 166 0.61 -16.16 16.31
N LEU A 167 -0.49 -15.57 15.85
CA LEU A 167 -1.82 -15.84 16.41
C LEU A 167 -2.24 -17.29 16.16
N PHE A 168 -1.98 -17.81 14.96
CA PHE A 168 -2.26 -19.19 14.58
C PHE A 168 -1.50 -20.16 15.48
N GLU A 169 -0.19 -19.95 15.64
CA GLU A 169 0.66 -20.74 16.54
C GLU A 169 0.14 -20.77 17.97
N LYS A 170 -0.33 -19.64 18.48
CA LYS A 170 -0.77 -19.52 19.88
C LYS A 170 -2.17 -20.04 20.13
N ARG A 171 -3.07 -20.01 19.13
CA ARG A 171 -4.51 -20.16 19.35
C ARG A 171 -5.18 -21.23 18.51
N CYS A 172 -4.58 -21.65 17.40
CA CYS A 172 -5.20 -22.58 16.45
C CYS A 172 -4.51 -23.94 16.44
N THR A 173 -3.21 -24.02 16.74
CA THR A 173 -2.39 -25.25 16.68
C THR A 173 -2.85 -26.37 17.61
N GLY A 174 -3.57 -26.02 18.68
CA GLY A 174 -4.18 -27.01 19.57
C GLY A 174 -5.25 -27.88 18.91
N CYS A 175 -5.77 -27.49 17.73
CA CYS A 175 -6.71 -28.30 16.96
C CYS A 175 -6.39 -28.36 15.46
N HIS A 176 -5.64 -27.41 14.90
CA HIS A 176 -5.38 -27.34 13.47
C HIS A 176 -3.89 -27.24 13.15
N ALA A 177 -3.43 -27.99 12.16
CA ALA A 177 -2.13 -27.77 11.54
C ALA A 177 -2.31 -27.31 10.08
N LEU A 178 -1.25 -26.81 9.46
CA LEU A 178 -1.30 -26.45 8.05
C LEU A 178 -1.42 -27.70 7.18
N GLU A 179 -0.58 -28.71 7.42
CA GLU A 179 -0.46 -29.86 6.51
C GLU A 179 -1.18 -31.13 6.99
N GLN A 180 -1.33 -31.32 8.30
CA GLN A 180 -1.92 -32.53 8.88
C GLN A 180 -3.27 -32.22 9.56
N SER A 181 -4.20 -33.17 9.50
CA SER A 181 -5.47 -33.09 10.24
C SER A 181 -5.38 -33.92 11.50
N HIS A 182 -5.98 -33.43 12.57
CA HIS A 182 -6.05 -34.11 13.87
C HIS A 182 -7.38 -33.77 14.55
N GLU A 183 -7.44 -32.96 15.63
CA GLU A 183 -8.76 -32.59 16.20
C GLU A 183 -9.60 -31.75 15.21
N GLY A 184 -8.94 -30.96 14.38
CA GLY A 184 -9.49 -30.18 13.28
C GLY A 184 -8.84 -30.55 11.93
N PRO A 185 -9.47 -30.18 10.80
CA PRO A 185 -8.91 -30.41 9.47
C PRO A 185 -7.65 -29.56 9.24
N ARG A 186 -6.76 -30.03 8.36
CA ARG A 186 -5.62 -29.24 7.89
C ARG A 186 -6.09 -27.96 7.18
N LEU A 187 -5.31 -26.88 7.28
CA LEU A 187 -5.71 -25.54 6.80
C LEU A 187 -4.88 -24.98 5.64
N LEU A 188 -3.82 -25.67 5.19
CA LEU A 188 -3.02 -25.24 4.03
C LEU A 188 -3.91 -25.11 2.79
N GLY A 189 -3.88 -23.93 2.17
CA GLY A 189 -4.62 -23.64 0.95
C GLY A 189 -6.14 -23.65 1.11
N ILE A 190 -6.67 -23.42 2.32
CA ILE A 190 -8.13 -23.45 2.58
C ILE A 190 -8.87 -22.28 1.93
N VAL A 191 -8.20 -21.14 1.74
CA VAL A 191 -8.83 -19.94 1.18
C VAL A 191 -9.23 -20.18 -0.28
N GLY A 192 -10.50 -19.93 -0.59
CA GLY A 192 -11.14 -20.19 -1.87
C GLY A 192 -11.71 -21.60 -2.02
N LYS A 193 -11.52 -22.51 -1.05
CA LYS A 193 -12.05 -23.88 -1.11
C LYS A 193 -13.46 -23.96 -0.52
N PRO A 194 -14.32 -24.88 -1.01
CA PRO A 194 -15.59 -25.17 -0.36
C PRO A 194 -15.36 -25.83 1.01
N ALA A 195 -16.24 -25.52 1.97
CA ALA A 195 -16.21 -26.09 3.30
C ALA A 195 -16.50 -27.59 3.28
N ALA A 196 -15.94 -28.29 4.28
CA ALA A 196 -16.17 -29.72 4.51
C ALA A 196 -15.83 -30.66 3.33
N GLN A 197 -14.82 -30.32 2.52
CA GLN A 197 -14.41 -31.11 1.33
C GLN A 197 -13.12 -31.90 1.51
N LEU A 198 -12.43 -31.81 2.66
CA LEU A 198 -11.19 -32.57 2.84
C LEU A 198 -11.50 -34.07 2.97
N PRO A 199 -10.96 -34.93 2.09
CA PRO A 199 -11.19 -36.36 2.19
C PRO A 199 -10.64 -36.93 3.51
N GLY A 200 -11.40 -37.82 4.14
CA GLY A 200 -10.97 -38.52 5.34
C GLY A 200 -11.12 -37.75 6.65
N PHE A 201 -11.59 -36.50 6.64
CA PHE A 201 -11.93 -35.76 7.86
C PHE A 201 -13.43 -35.81 8.14
N ASP A 202 -13.83 -36.12 9.38
CA ASP A 202 -15.24 -36.20 9.74
C ASP A 202 -15.79 -34.84 10.23
N TYR A 203 -16.39 -34.11 9.31
CA TYR A 203 -17.04 -32.83 9.61
C TYR A 203 -18.43 -33.01 10.24
N SER A 204 -18.88 -32.00 10.99
CA SER A 204 -20.26 -31.93 11.47
C SER A 204 -21.26 -31.95 10.30
N ALA A 205 -22.45 -32.52 10.55
CA ALA A 205 -23.53 -32.50 9.57
C ALA A 205 -23.91 -31.05 9.18
N ALA A 206 -23.88 -30.13 10.14
CA ALA A 206 -24.15 -28.71 9.88
C ALA A 206 -23.18 -28.10 8.89
N LEU A 207 -21.86 -28.33 9.05
CA LEU A 207 -20.86 -27.75 8.15
C LEU A 207 -20.88 -28.42 6.76
N LYS A 208 -21.14 -29.73 6.69
CA LYS A 208 -21.36 -30.45 5.42
C LYS A 208 -22.51 -29.86 4.61
N ASN A 209 -23.58 -29.43 5.28
CA ASN A 209 -24.79 -28.88 4.64
C ASN A 209 -24.78 -27.35 4.45
N ALA A 210 -23.75 -26.64 4.91
CA ALA A 210 -23.72 -25.18 4.91
C ALA A 210 -23.44 -24.57 3.51
N HIS A 211 -22.89 -25.35 2.58
CA HIS A 211 -22.54 -24.90 1.21
C HIS A 211 -21.71 -23.60 1.15
N ILE A 212 -20.77 -23.43 2.09
CA ILE A 212 -19.91 -22.25 2.21
C ILE A 212 -18.63 -22.42 1.36
N VAL A 213 -18.12 -21.32 0.81
CA VAL A 213 -16.76 -21.22 0.25
C VAL A 213 -15.95 -20.32 1.17
N TRP A 214 -14.75 -20.76 1.58
CA TRP A 214 -13.88 -20.02 2.49
C TRP A 214 -13.20 -18.82 1.82
N ASN A 215 -13.89 -17.69 1.72
CA ASN A 215 -13.31 -16.40 1.37
C ASN A 215 -13.14 -15.51 2.62
N GLU A 216 -12.56 -14.32 2.44
CA GLU A 216 -12.31 -13.36 3.52
C GLU A 216 -13.58 -13.04 4.33
N THR A 217 -14.71 -12.79 3.66
CA THR A 217 -15.99 -12.45 4.32
C THR A 217 -16.58 -13.63 5.10
N THR A 218 -16.48 -14.85 4.57
CA THR A 218 -16.98 -16.04 5.27
C THR A 218 -16.07 -16.47 6.41
N LEU A 219 -14.75 -16.30 6.26
CA LEU A 219 -13.79 -16.58 7.32
C LEU A 219 -13.92 -15.55 8.45
N ASP A 220 -14.13 -14.27 8.14
CA ASP A 220 -14.35 -13.25 9.18
C ASP A 220 -15.61 -13.55 9.99
N ARG A 221 -16.72 -13.93 9.34
CA ARG A 221 -17.96 -14.32 10.03
C ARG A 221 -17.77 -15.59 10.86
N TRP A 222 -17.14 -16.62 10.29
CA TRP A 222 -16.84 -17.87 10.97
C TRP A 222 -15.95 -17.66 12.19
N LEU A 223 -14.88 -16.89 12.07
CA LEU A 223 -13.97 -16.59 13.18
C LEU A 223 -14.58 -15.63 14.20
N THR A 224 -15.62 -14.86 13.84
CA THR A 224 -16.33 -14.01 14.81
C THR A 224 -17.16 -14.86 15.76
N ASP A 225 -17.99 -15.74 15.22
CA ASP A 225 -18.88 -16.61 15.98
C ASP A 225 -19.29 -17.83 15.11
N PRO A 226 -18.60 -18.98 15.27
CA PRO A 226 -18.90 -20.18 14.49
C PRO A 226 -20.31 -20.70 14.73
N ASP A 227 -20.80 -20.64 15.97
CA ASP A 227 -22.10 -21.19 16.37
C ASP A 227 -23.25 -20.34 15.84
N ALA A 228 -23.09 -19.02 15.80
CA ALA A 228 -24.04 -18.13 15.14
C ALA A 228 -23.98 -18.26 13.60
N PHE A 229 -22.80 -18.48 13.02
CA PHE A 229 -22.66 -18.55 11.57
C PHE A 229 -23.10 -19.90 10.98
N VAL A 230 -22.78 -21.01 11.63
CA VAL A 230 -23.25 -22.36 11.29
C VAL A 230 -23.66 -23.10 12.57
N PRO A 231 -24.94 -23.00 12.97
CA PRO A 231 -25.44 -23.68 14.16
C PRO A 231 -25.26 -25.20 14.10
N GLY A 232 -24.72 -25.80 15.17
CA GLY A 232 -24.43 -27.24 15.24
C GLY A 232 -23.11 -27.65 14.58
N ASN A 233 -22.20 -26.70 14.38
CA ASN A 233 -20.83 -27.00 14.02
C ASN A 233 -20.03 -27.55 15.22
N ASN A 234 -18.87 -28.17 14.96
CA ASN A 234 -18.05 -28.78 16.01
C ASN A 234 -16.92 -27.87 16.54
N MET A 235 -16.76 -26.65 16.02
CA MET A 235 -15.68 -25.72 16.35
C MET A 235 -16.14 -24.65 17.34
N SER A 236 -15.96 -24.89 18.63
CA SER A 236 -16.28 -23.92 19.70
C SER A 236 -15.12 -22.95 19.97
N PHE A 237 -14.74 -22.14 18.98
CA PHE A 237 -13.67 -21.15 19.14
C PHE A 237 -13.91 -19.86 18.35
N SER A 238 -13.80 -18.71 19.02
CA SER A 238 -13.98 -17.38 18.42
C SER A 238 -12.75 -16.48 18.58
N VAL A 239 -12.54 -15.62 17.59
CA VAL A 239 -11.54 -14.53 17.59
C VAL A 239 -12.28 -13.20 17.69
N VAL A 240 -12.42 -12.72 18.93
CA VAL A 240 -13.24 -11.54 19.27
C VAL A 240 -12.72 -10.26 18.59
N LYS A 241 -11.41 -10.06 18.54
CA LYS A 241 -10.84 -8.82 18.02
C LYS A 241 -10.86 -8.81 16.48
N PRO A 242 -11.48 -7.80 15.84
CA PRO A 242 -11.56 -7.73 14.37
C PRO A 242 -10.20 -7.73 13.68
N GLN A 243 -9.18 -7.08 14.26
CA GLN A 243 -7.85 -7.05 13.65
C GLN A 243 -7.18 -8.43 13.66
N GLU A 244 -7.27 -9.17 14.78
CA GLU A 244 -6.71 -10.52 14.88
C GLU A 244 -7.33 -11.47 13.83
N ARG A 245 -8.62 -11.28 13.49
CA ARG A 245 -9.26 -12.03 12.40
C ARG A 245 -8.67 -11.69 11.04
N LYS A 246 -8.50 -10.39 10.73
CA LYS A 246 -7.88 -9.96 9.48
C LYS A 246 -6.47 -10.51 9.33
N ASP A 247 -5.68 -10.47 10.40
CA ASP A 247 -4.30 -10.98 10.43
C ASP A 247 -4.26 -12.48 10.14
N LEU A 248 -5.11 -13.27 10.83
CA LEU A 248 -5.24 -14.72 10.59
C LEU A 248 -5.68 -15.03 9.16
N ILE A 249 -6.67 -14.29 8.62
CA ILE A 249 -7.15 -14.47 7.25
C ILE A 249 -6.04 -14.17 6.24
N GLN A 250 -5.25 -13.11 6.48
CA GLN A 250 -4.12 -12.79 5.61
C GLN A 250 -3.05 -13.89 5.64
N PHE A 251 -2.70 -14.39 6.82
CA PHE A 251 -1.79 -15.53 6.95
C PHE A 251 -2.27 -16.77 6.18
N LEU A 252 -3.56 -17.10 6.30
CA LEU A 252 -4.16 -18.23 5.58
C LEU A 252 -4.19 -18.05 4.05
N LYS A 253 -4.19 -16.81 3.55
CA LYS A 253 -4.13 -16.53 2.10
C LYS A 253 -2.74 -16.77 1.51
N GLU A 254 -1.71 -16.58 2.31
CA GLU A 254 -0.30 -16.68 1.92
C GLU A 254 0.24 -18.10 2.08
N THR A 255 -0.36 -18.90 2.96
CA THR A 255 -0.11 -20.35 3.08
C THR A 255 -0.79 -21.10 1.93
N ARG A 256 -0.10 -21.15 0.79
CA ARG A 256 -0.52 -21.86 -0.43
C ARG A 256 0.26 -23.15 -0.65
#